data_AF-A0A3D2CD22-F1
#
_entry.id   AF-A0A3D2CD22-F1
#
_cell.length_a   1.000
_cell.length_b   1.000
_cell.length_c   1.000
_cell.angle_alpha   90.00
_cell.angle_beta   90.00
_cell.angle_gamma   90.00
#
_symmetry.space_group_name_H-M   'P 1'
#
loop_
_entity.id
_entity.type
_entity.pdbx_description
1 polymer ?
#
loop_
_entity_poly.entity_id
_entity_poly.type
_entity_poly.pdbx_seq_one_letter_code
_entity_poly.pdbx_strand_id
1 'polypeptide(L)'
;MRRSSLFVALATVIAIGCKKKGETPPPPEPTPATPTVRVQVISVDPSVVEVGQPFAAQIFGSGFQEGAEVLFGTIRIAAVERYDSNTLEVSSPPLPAGTHDVTVKNADGTSHTLRNAVAVRARTTPPPDPTAGLSCDAITINFDFDSSSLTPVARGVLSENLLCFTTGGGTVRIEGHSDERG
;
A
#
# COMPACT_ATOMS: atom_id res chain seq x y z
N MET A 1 50.77 -105.93 9.12
CA MET A 1 51.14 -104.99 8.03
C MET A 1 50.20 -103.79 8.07
N ARG A 2 50.74 -102.56 7.98
CA ARG A 2 50.18 -101.25 7.49
C ARG A 2 48.64 -101.03 7.54
N ARG A 3 48.04 -99.87 7.79
CA ARG A 3 48.34 -98.44 8.12
C ARG A 3 46.96 -97.72 8.09
N SER A 4 46.91 -96.48 8.57
CA SER A 4 46.01 -95.37 8.14
C SER A 4 44.64 -95.14 8.82
N SER A 5 44.69 -94.20 9.77
CA SER A 5 43.96 -92.91 9.91
C SER A 5 42.63 -92.66 9.19
N LEU A 6 41.62 -92.12 9.92
CA LEU A 6 41.02 -90.79 9.65
C LEU A 6 40.03 -90.35 10.76
N PHE A 7 40.07 -89.05 11.07
CA PHE A 7 39.28 -88.31 12.08
C PHE A 7 37.81 -88.09 11.68
N VAL A 8 36.88 -88.03 12.65
CA VAL A 8 35.65 -87.20 12.58
C VAL A 8 35.33 -86.64 13.97
N ALA A 9 35.12 -85.32 14.00
CA ALA A 9 34.94 -84.48 15.18
C ALA A 9 33.53 -84.56 15.79
N LEU A 10 33.47 -84.48 17.12
CA LEU A 10 32.27 -84.51 17.95
C LEU A 10 31.71 -83.09 18.12
N ALA A 11 30.47 -82.86 17.70
CA ALA A 11 29.76 -81.60 17.87
C ALA A 11 29.17 -81.49 19.28
N THR A 12 29.59 -80.48 20.05
CA THR A 12 28.97 -80.09 21.31
C THR A 12 28.24 -78.76 21.14
N VAL A 13 26.94 -78.77 21.47
CA VAL A 13 26.05 -77.62 21.44
C VAL A 13 26.18 -76.87 22.78
N ILE A 14 26.58 -75.60 22.76
CA ILE A 14 26.55 -74.71 23.92
C ILE A 14 25.54 -73.59 23.64
N ALA A 15 24.46 -73.56 24.42
CA ALA A 15 23.44 -72.52 24.40
C ALA A 15 23.97 -71.24 25.08
N ILE A 16 24.18 -70.18 24.28
CA ILE A 16 24.50 -68.84 24.80
C ILE A 16 23.21 -68.03 24.84
N GLY A 17 22.80 -67.63 26.04
CA GLY A 17 21.63 -66.80 26.27
C GLY A 17 21.74 -65.44 25.60
N CYS A 18 20.72 -65.07 24.82
CA CYS A 18 20.54 -63.72 24.30
C CYS A 18 20.21 -62.75 25.46
N LYS A 19 21.23 -62.08 26.01
CA LYS A 19 20.99 -60.78 26.68
C LYS A 19 20.39 -59.84 25.62
N LYS A 20 19.14 -59.42 25.81
CA LYS A 20 18.54 -58.31 25.05
C LYS A 20 19.51 -57.13 25.12
N LYS A 21 20.13 -56.81 23.99
CA LYS A 21 20.91 -55.59 23.82
C LYS A 21 19.90 -54.45 23.96
N GLY A 22 19.97 -53.72 25.07
CA GLY A 22 19.19 -52.49 25.20
C GLY A 22 19.62 -51.57 24.07
N GLU A 23 18.71 -51.28 23.15
CA GLU A 23 18.88 -50.21 22.18
C GLU A 23 19.15 -48.95 23.00
N THR A 24 20.32 -48.33 22.81
CA THR A 24 20.55 -46.99 23.36
C THR A 24 19.47 -46.09 22.76
N PRO A 25 18.75 -45.27 23.56
CA PRO A 25 17.79 -44.34 23.01
C PRO A 25 18.46 -43.55 21.89
N PRO A 26 17.84 -43.41 20.71
CA PRO A 26 18.40 -42.59 19.65
C PRO A 26 18.68 -41.19 20.24
N PRO A 27 19.80 -40.54 19.86
CA PRO A 27 20.07 -39.17 20.26
C PRO A 27 18.82 -38.32 20.00
N PRO A 28 18.42 -37.44 20.93
CA PRO A 28 17.28 -36.56 20.68
C PRO A 28 17.51 -35.83 19.36
N GLU A 29 16.53 -35.90 18.46
CA GLU A 29 16.60 -35.18 17.19
C GLU A 29 16.91 -33.70 17.49
N PRO A 30 17.79 -33.05 16.70
CA PRO A 30 18.03 -31.62 16.87
C PRO A 30 16.69 -30.90 16.72
N THR A 31 16.27 -30.21 17.78
CA THR A 31 15.03 -29.43 17.80
C THR A 31 14.98 -28.55 16.55
N PRO A 32 13.89 -28.53 15.78
CA PRO A 32 13.76 -27.63 14.64
C PRO A 32 14.10 -26.20 15.09
N ALA A 33 15.02 -25.54 14.38
CA ALA A 33 15.37 -24.16 14.70
C ALA A 33 14.10 -23.30 14.64
N THR A 34 13.81 -22.58 15.74
CA THR A 34 12.67 -21.67 15.81
C THR A 34 12.74 -20.69 14.64
N PRO A 35 11.65 -20.50 13.85
CA PRO A 35 11.66 -19.55 12.76
C PRO A 35 11.98 -18.15 13.30
N THR A 36 13.07 -17.55 12.80
CA THR A 36 13.46 -16.20 13.17
C THR A 36 12.56 -15.21 12.42
N VAL A 37 11.62 -14.59 13.13
CA VAL A 37 10.79 -13.51 12.59
C VAL A 37 11.70 -12.30 12.36
N ARG A 38 11.76 -11.81 11.12
CA ARG A 38 12.52 -10.60 10.76
C ARG A 38 11.55 -9.44 10.58
N VAL A 39 11.95 -8.27 11.06
CA VAL A 39 11.20 -7.05 10.77
C VAL A 39 11.29 -6.73 9.28
N GLN A 40 10.15 -6.36 8.71
CA GLN A 40 10.05 -5.91 7.32
C GLN A 40 9.03 -4.78 7.26
N VAL A 41 9.36 -3.74 6.50
CA VAL A 41 8.47 -2.62 6.19
C VAL A 41 8.10 -2.72 4.72
N ILE A 42 6.81 -2.74 4.42
CA ILE A 42 6.28 -3.00 3.06
C ILE A 42 5.67 -1.73 2.47
N SER A 43 4.82 -1.03 3.23
CA SER A 43 4.16 0.20 2.76
C SER A 43 3.84 1.15 3.90
N VAL A 44 3.56 2.40 3.53
CA VAL A 44 3.05 3.44 4.43
C VAL A 44 1.84 4.07 3.79
N ASP A 45 0.77 4.24 4.56
CA ASP A 45 -0.46 4.89 4.13
C ASP A 45 -0.79 6.08 5.06
N PRO A 46 -0.93 7.31 4.54
CA PRO A 46 -0.69 7.69 3.15
C PRO A 46 0.81 7.68 2.79
N SER A 47 1.13 7.29 1.56
CA SER A 47 2.51 7.36 1.01
C SER A 47 2.83 8.74 0.42
N VAL A 48 1.85 9.64 0.36
CA VAL A 48 2.00 11.02 -0.13
C VAL A 48 1.35 11.96 0.85
N VAL A 49 2.10 12.96 1.30
CA VAL A 49 1.64 13.94 2.28
C VAL A 49 2.01 15.36 1.87
N GLU A 50 1.42 16.31 2.56
CA GLU A 50 1.65 17.72 2.30
C GLU A 50 2.86 18.24 3.05
N VAL A 51 3.63 19.10 2.37
CA VAL A 51 4.76 19.79 2.99
C VAL A 51 4.31 20.68 4.15
N GLY A 52 5.06 20.62 5.26
CA GLY A 52 4.89 21.56 6.38
C GLY A 52 3.68 21.30 7.27
N GLN A 53 2.97 20.17 7.12
CA GLN A 53 1.85 19.79 7.97
C GLN A 53 2.15 18.50 8.74
N PRO A 54 1.70 18.38 10.01
CA PRO A 54 1.72 17.09 10.70
C PRO A 54 0.72 16.13 10.03
N PHE A 55 0.97 14.84 10.14
CA PHE A 55 0.08 13.82 9.58
C PHE A 55 0.12 12.52 10.37
N ALA A 56 -0.99 11.80 10.37
CA ALA A 56 -1.06 10.42 10.83
C ALA A 56 -0.77 9.47 9.67
N ALA A 57 -0.10 8.35 9.94
CA ALA A 57 0.12 7.30 8.96
C ALA A 57 0.07 5.92 9.61
N GLN A 58 -0.26 4.92 8.79
CA GLN A 58 -0.11 3.51 9.10
C GLN A 58 1.08 2.95 8.35
N ILE A 59 1.89 2.14 9.04
CA ILE A 59 3.03 1.44 8.47
C ILE A 59 2.69 -0.04 8.46
N PHE A 60 2.68 -0.63 7.27
CA PHE A 60 2.39 -2.05 7.08
C PHE A 60 3.66 -2.85 6.83
N GLY A 61 3.70 -4.06 7.37
CA GLY A 61 4.88 -4.90 7.30
C GLY A 61 4.72 -6.23 8.00
N SER A 62 5.81 -6.72 8.59
CA SER A 62 5.82 -7.94 9.39
C SER A 62 6.86 -7.88 10.49
N GLY A 63 6.60 -8.60 11.57
CA GLY A 63 7.55 -8.77 12.67
C GLY A 63 7.69 -7.54 13.56
N PHE A 64 6.70 -6.63 13.58
CA PHE A 64 6.72 -5.49 14.49
C PHE A 64 6.52 -5.94 15.94
N GLN A 65 7.33 -5.39 16.82
CA GLN A 65 7.33 -5.69 18.25
C GLN A 65 6.83 -4.51 19.06
N GLU A 66 6.38 -4.79 20.28
CA GLU A 66 6.03 -3.74 21.24
C GLU A 66 7.24 -2.84 21.52
N GLY A 67 7.02 -1.52 21.54
CA GLY A 67 8.10 -0.54 21.70
C GLY A 67 8.99 -0.34 20.47
N ALA A 68 8.54 -0.73 19.27
CA ALA A 68 9.25 -0.43 18.02
C ALA A 68 9.46 1.09 17.83
N GLU A 69 10.65 1.47 17.38
CA GLU A 69 11.01 2.84 17.04
C GLU A 69 10.84 3.06 15.54
N VAL A 70 10.32 4.23 15.16
CA VAL A 70 10.14 4.63 13.75
C VAL A 70 10.90 5.91 13.46
N LEU A 71 11.56 5.94 12.30
CA LEU A 71 12.21 7.14 11.76
C LEU A 71 11.71 7.40 10.34
N PHE A 72 11.33 8.66 10.07
CA PHE A 72 11.06 9.18 8.73
C PHE A 72 12.27 10.01 8.30
N GLY A 73 13.08 9.47 7.39
CA GLY A 73 14.42 9.99 7.09
C GLY A 73 15.29 9.98 8.35
N THR A 74 15.67 11.16 8.83
CA THR A 74 16.43 11.37 10.07
C THR A 74 15.55 11.75 11.27
N ILE A 75 14.24 11.94 11.07
CA ILE A 75 13.30 12.42 12.08
C ILE A 75 12.73 11.22 12.83
N ARG A 76 13.02 11.12 14.12
CA ARG A 76 12.44 10.11 15.02
C ARG A 76 10.99 10.46 15.33
N ILE A 77 10.09 9.49 15.19
CA ILE A 77 8.69 9.63 15.53
C ILE A 77 8.49 9.38 17.02
N ALA A 78 7.82 10.32 17.70
CA ALA A 78 7.61 10.27 19.14
C ALA A 78 6.43 9.37 19.54
N ALA A 79 5.35 9.40 18.76
CA ALA A 79 4.15 8.61 18.98
C ALA A 79 4.09 7.46 17.96
N VAL A 80 4.50 6.28 18.41
CA VAL A 80 4.41 5.02 17.67
C VAL A 80 3.58 4.06 18.52
N GLU A 81 2.44 3.64 18.00
CA GLU A 81 1.57 2.66 18.63
C GLU A 81 1.54 1.40 17.77
N ARG A 82 1.75 0.25 18.39
CA ARG A 82 1.65 -1.03 17.70
C ARG A 82 0.23 -1.54 17.79
N TYR A 83 -0.41 -1.70 16.64
CA TYR A 83 -1.72 -2.35 16.58
C TYR A 83 -1.56 -3.88 16.65
N ASP A 84 -0.68 -4.43 15.80
CA ASP A 84 -0.35 -5.85 15.77
C ASP A 84 1.08 -6.09 15.23
N SER A 85 1.45 -7.33 14.90
CA SER A 85 2.77 -7.66 14.35
C SER A 85 3.01 -7.17 12.92
N ASN A 86 2.00 -6.59 12.28
CA ASN A 86 1.97 -6.23 10.87
C ASN A 86 1.62 -4.75 10.64
N THR A 87 1.15 -4.05 11.67
CA THR A 87 0.66 -2.67 11.58
C THR A 87 1.18 -1.81 12.74
N LEU A 88 1.79 -0.67 12.41
CA LEU A 88 2.10 0.42 13.34
C LEU A 88 1.29 1.65 12.97
N GLU A 89 0.75 2.34 13.96
CA GLU A 89 0.14 3.66 13.82
C GLU A 89 1.12 4.72 14.31
N VAL A 90 1.30 5.78 13.52
CA VAL A 90 2.27 6.84 13.82
C VAL A 90 1.69 8.23 13.62
N SER A 91 2.11 9.17 14.46
CA SER A 91 1.84 10.60 14.28
C SER A 91 3.15 11.33 13.99
N SER A 92 3.29 11.80 12.76
CA SER A 92 4.50 12.44 12.26
C SER A 92 4.43 13.96 12.40
N PRO A 93 5.49 14.63 12.88
CA PRO A 93 5.60 16.08 12.77
C PRO A 93 5.74 16.51 11.29
N PRO A 94 5.65 17.82 10.99
CA PRO A 94 5.90 18.33 9.66
C PRO A 94 7.23 17.85 9.07
N LEU A 95 7.18 17.28 7.87
CA LEU A 95 8.36 16.91 7.11
C LEU A 95 8.72 17.98 6.06
N PRO A 96 10.02 18.16 5.75
CA PRO A 96 10.46 18.92 4.58
C PRO A 96 10.00 18.27 3.26
N ALA A 97 9.90 19.08 2.19
CA ALA A 97 9.60 18.57 0.86
C ALA A 97 10.66 17.57 0.37
N GLY A 98 10.23 16.54 -0.36
CA GLY A 98 11.09 15.49 -0.90
C GLY A 98 10.57 14.08 -0.58
N THR A 99 11.36 13.06 -0.89
CA THR A 99 11.07 11.68 -0.51
C THR A 99 11.81 11.30 0.76
N HIS A 100 11.14 10.60 1.66
CA HIS A 100 11.68 10.15 2.94
C HIS A 100 11.62 8.63 3.04
N ASP A 101 12.72 8.05 3.50
CA ASP A 101 12.79 6.64 3.85
C ASP A 101 12.08 6.39 5.20
N VAL A 102 11.57 5.19 5.40
CA VAL A 102 10.94 4.79 6.67
C VAL A 102 11.73 3.65 7.25
N THR A 103 12.30 3.85 8.44
CA THR A 103 13.02 2.82 9.17
C THR A 103 12.24 2.42 10.40
N VAL A 104 12.01 1.12 10.57
CA VAL A 104 11.47 0.53 11.79
C VAL A 104 12.59 -0.24 12.48
N LYS A 105 12.75 -0.02 13.78
CA LYS A 105 13.71 -0.74 14.63
C LYS A 105 12.96 -1.35 15.82
N ASN A 106 13.07 -2.66 15.98
CA ASN A 106 12.47 -3.38 17.08
C ASN A 106 13.35 -3.37 18.34
N ALA A 107 12.74 -3.71 19.47
CA ALA A 107 13.41 -3.83 20.76
C ALA A 107 14.51 -4.90 20.77
N ASP A 108 14.37 -5.96 19.97
CA ASP A 108 15.39 -7.00 19.77
C ASP A 108 16.62 -6.53 18.96
N GLY A 109 16.60 -5.29 18.47
CA GLY A 109 17.67 -4.69 17.68
C GLY A 109 17.58 -4.94 16.16
N THR A 110 16.61 -5.74 15.70
CA THR A 110 16.36 -5.89 14.26
C THR A 110 15.82 -4.60 13.66
N SER A 111 16.18 -4.31 12.41
CA SER A 111 15.70 -3.13 11.71
C SER A 111 15.50 -3.40 10.22
N HIS A 112 14.58 -2.62 9.63
CA HIS A 112 14.36 -2.61 8.19
C HIS A 112 14.01 -1.19 7.73
N THR A 113 14.51 -0.82 6.55
CA THR A 113 14.27 0.49 5.92
C THR A 113 13.55 0.30 4.60
N LEU A 114 12.35 0.88 4.48
CA LEU A 114 11.67 1.07 3.20
C LEU A 114 12.14 2.39 2.58
N ARG A 115 12.78 2.31 1.41
CA ARG A 115 13.29 3.48 0.71
C ARG A 115 12.18 4.24 -0.02
N ASN A 116 12.27 5.57 -0.06
CA ASN A 116 11.31 6.47 -0.73
C ASN A 116 9.84 6.18 -0.34
N ALA A 117 9.61 5.84 0.94
CA ALA A 117 8.32 5.38 1.42
C ALA A 117 7.26 6.49 1.47
N VAL A 118 7.67 7.72 1.79
CA VAL A 118 6.78 8.87 1.90
C VAL A 118 7.25 10.00 0.98
N ALA A 119 6.39 10.47 0.10
CA ALA A 119 6.62 11.66 -0.73
C ALA A 119 5.91 12.88 -0.14
N VAL A 120 6.69 13.91 0.18
CA VAL A 120 6.22 15.17 0.76
C VAL A 120 6.24 16.23 -0.34
N ARG A 121 5.06 16.71 -0.72
CA ARG A 121 4.91 17.71 -1.80
C ARG A 121 3.92 18.80 -1.44
N ALA A 122 4.02 19.94 -2.11
CA ALA A 122 3.03 21.00 -1.97
C ALA A 122 1.64 20.49 -2.40
N ARG A 123 0.60 20.92 -1.67
CA ARG A 123 -0.78 20.67 -2.09
C ARG A 123 -0.99 21.37 -3.44
N THR A 124 -1.31 20.61 -4.47
CA THR A 124 -1.74 21.20 -5.74
C THR A 124 -3.19 21.62 -5.57
N THR A 125 -3.45 22.92 -5.44
CA THR A 125 -4.82 23.41 -5.61
C THR A 125 -5.23 23.15 -7.06
N PRO A 126 -6.40 22.55 -7.31
CA PRO A 126 -6.96 22.55 -8.65
C PRO A 126 -6.98 23.99 -9.18
N PRO A 127 -6.75 24.21 -10.49
CA PRO A 127 -7.00 25.52 -11.06
C PRO A 127 -8.44 25.95 -10.71
N PRO A 128 -8.68 27.24 -10.44
CA PRO A 128 -10.03 27.72 -10.17
C PRO A 128 -10.93 27.35 -11.35
N ASP A 129 -12.15 26.91 -11.06
CA ASP A 129 -13.15 26.67 -12.08
C ASP A 129 -13.42 27.99 -12.83
N PRO A 130 -13.19 28.07 -14.16
CA PRO A 130 -13.40 29.29 -14.93
C PRO A 130 -14.87 29.72 -14.96
N THR A 131 -15.81 28.83 -14.60
CA THR A 131 -17.24 29.10 -14.50
C THR A 131 -17.70 29.43 -13.09
N ALA A 132 -16.80 29.45 -12.09
CA ALA A 132 -17.14 29.78 -10.71
C ALA A 132 -17.82 31.17 -10.64
N GLY A 133 -19.10 31.18 -10.23
CA GLY A 133 -19.91 32.40 -10.14
C GLY A 133 -20.81 32.68 -11.35
N LEU A 134 -20.75 31.87 -12.40
CA LEU A 134 -21.70 31.90 -13.52
C LEU A 134 -22.86 30.92 -13.27
N SER A 135 -24.07 31.29 -13.70
CA SER A 135 -25.22 30.38 -13.72
C SER A 135 -25.33 29.75 -15.11
N CYS A 136 -24.73 28.58 -15.28
CA CYS A 136 -24.68 27.88 -16.57
C CYS A 136 -25.85 26.90 -16.79
N ASP A 137 -26.82 26.82 -15.87
CA ASP A 137 -27.82 25.75 -15.84
C ASP A 137 -28.97 25.94 -16.85
N ALA A 138 -29.25 27.17 -17.28
CA ALA A 138 -30.37 27.48 -18.18
C ALA A 138 -30.17 28.80 -18.94
N ILE A 139 -29.27 28.81 -19.92
CA ILE A 139 -29.09 29.96 -20.81
C ILE A 139 -29.93 29.78 -22.07
N THR A 140 -30.94 30.64 -22.26
CA THR A 140 -31.76 30.66 -23.48
C THR A 140 -31.30 31.78 -24.39
N ILE A 141 -31.00 31.44 -25.65
CA ILE A 141 -30.63 32.41 -26.69
C ILE A 141 -31.68 32.33 -27.78
N ASN A 142 -32.44 33.42 -27.95
CA ASN A 142 -33.47 33.49 -28.98
C ASN A 142 -32.86 34.00 -30.29
N PHE A 143 -33.20 33.32 -31.38
CA PHE A 143 -33.01 33.85 -32.72
C PHE A 143 -33.98 35.00 -32.97
N ASP A 144 -33.70 35.79 -34.00
CA ASP A 144 -34.59 36.84 -34.46
C ASP A 144 -35.86 36.25 -35.07
N PHE A 145 -36.92 37.05 -35.13
CA PHE A 145 -38.19 36.61 -35.68
C PHE A 145 -38.03 36.25 -37.17
N ASP A 146 -38.55 35.08 -37.56
CA ASP A 146 -38.48 34.53 -38.93
C ASP A 146 -37.07 34.51 -39.55
N SER A 147 -36.01 34.37 -38.72
CA SER A 147 -34.63 34.38 -39.20
C SER A 147 -33.67 33.56 -38.32
N SER A 148 -32.60 33.05 -38.93
CA SER A 148 -31.48 32.43 -38.21
C SER A 148 -30.49 33.44 -37.62
N SER A 149 -30.74 34.75 -37.76
CA SER A 149 -29.89 35.79 -37.17
C SER A 149 -30.13 35.94 -35.67
N LEU A 150 -29.13 36.45 -34.95
CA LEU A 150 -29.28 36.82 -33.54
C LEU A 150 -29.48 38.33 -33.40
N THR A 151 -30.44 38.73 -32.58
CA THR A 151 -30.60 40.14 -32.19
C THR A 151 -29.35 40.64 -31.43
N PRO A 152 -29.10 41.96 -31.36
CA PRO A 152 -28.01 42.50 -30.53
C PRO A 152 -28.08 42.04 -29.07
N VAL A 153 -29.29 41.94 -28.50
CA VAL A 153 -29.52 41.46 -27.13
C VAL A 153 -29.12 40.00 -26.99
N ALA A 154 -29.54 39.12 -27.92
CA ALA A 154 -29.18 37.70 -27.90
C ALA A 154 -27.66 37.48 -28.05
N ARG A 155 -27.00 38.29 -28.88
CA ARG A 155 -25.53 38.28 -28.98
C ARG A 155 -24.86 38.74 -27.68
N GLY A 156 -25.45 39.68 -26.95
CA GLY A 156 -24.99 40.10 -25.62
C GLY A 156 -25.02 38.94 -24.63
N VAL A 157 -26.16 38.25 -24.52
CA VAL A 157 -26.32 37.06 -23.65
C VAL A 157 -25.30 35.97 -24.01
N LEU A 158 -25.11 35.68 -25.30
CA LEU A 158 -24.10 34.72 -25.74
C LEU A 158 -22.68 35.13 -25.32
N SER A 159 -22.34 36.42 -25.47
CA SER A 159 -21.01 36.95 -25.16
C SER A 159 -20.73 36.94 -23.66
N GLU A 160 -21.72 37.30 -22.84
CA GLU A 160 -21.63 37.33 -21.37
C GLU A 160 -21.49 35.92 -20.78
N ASN A 161 -22.03 34.90 -21.45
CA ASN A 161 -22.03 33.52 -20.98
C ASN A 161 -21.08 32.61 -21.78
N LEU A 162 -20.17 33.17 -22.57
CA LEU A 162 -19.30 32.41 -23.48
C LEU A 162 -18.49 31.32 -22.77
N LEU A 163 -18.09 31.55 -21.52
CA LEU A 163 -17.38 30.57 -20.69
C LEU A 163 -18.24 29.32 -20.42
N CYS A 164 -19.54 29.48 -20.13
CA CYS A 164 -20.45 28.33 -19.96
C CYS A 164 -20.48 27.41 -21.18
N PHE A 165 -20.38 27.97 -22.39
CA PHE A 165 -20.43 27.20 -23.64
C PHE A 165 -19.08 26.63 -24.07
N THR A 166 -17.96 27.21 -23.61
CA THR A 166 -16.61 26.84 -24.07
C THR A 166 -15.85 25.97 -23.08
N THR A 167 -16.19 26.04 -21.79
CA THR A 167 -15.55 25.25 -20.73
C THR A 167 -16.51 24.28 -20.03
N GLY A 168 -17.81 24.52 -20.13
CA GLY A 168 -18.84 23.65 -19.55
C GLY A 168 -19.11 22.39 -20.40
N GLY A 169 -19.46 21.30 -19.74
CA GLY A 169 -20.12 20.16 -20.38
C GLY A 169 -21.64 20.32 -20.31
N GLY A 170 -22.38 19.85 -21.31
CA GLY A 170 -23.84 19.95 -21.31
C GLY A 170 -24.48 19.58 -22.64
N THR A 171 -25.82 19.63 -22.67
CA THR A 171 -26.59 19.41 -23.90
C THR A 171 -27.10 20.75 -24.42
N VAL A 172 -26.80 21.05 -25.69
CA VAL A 172 -27.42 22.18 -26.39
C VAL A 172 -28.70 21.68 -27.03
N ARG A 173 -29.85 22.27 -26.65
CA ARG A 173 -31.14 22.00 -27.27
C ARG A 173 -31.51 23.15 -28.18
N ILE A 174 -31.51 22.91 -29.49
CA ILE A 174 -31.97 23.87 -30.50
C ILE A 174 -33.42 23.52 -30.82
N GLU A 175 -34.34 24.43 -30.49
CA GLU A 175 -35.76 24.32 -30.82
C GLU A 175 -36.11 25.35 -31.90
N GLY A 176 -36.81 24.91 -32.93
CA GLY A 176 -37.50 25.77 -33.87
C GLY A 176 -39.00 25.62 -33.64
N HIS A 177 -39.73 26.73 -33.61
CA HIS A 177 -41.18 26.70 -33.73
C HIS A 177 -41.51 26.98 -35.19
N SER A 178 -41.78 25.91 -35.96
CA SER A 178 -42.46 26.09 -37.24
C SER A 178 -43.89 26.48 -36.91
N ASP A 179 -44.27 27.72 -37.21
CA ASP A 179 -45.69 28.05 -37.25
C ASP A 179 -46.34 27.35 -38.46
N GLU A 180 -47.65 27.49 -38.59
CA GLU A 180 -48.42 26.89 -39.69
C GLU A 180 -48.14 27.50 -41.08
N ARG A 181 -47.18 28.43 -41.20
CA ARG A 181 -46.85 29.13 -42.45
C ARG A 181 -45.58 28.62 -43.13
N GLY A 182 -44.87 27.66 -42.52
CA GLY A 182 -43.75 26.93 -43.13
C GLY A 182 -42.40 27.59 -42.94
#